data_AF-A0A7X9BBY8-F1
#
_entry.id   AF-A0A7X9BBY8-F1
#
_cell.length_a   1.000
_cell.length_b   1.000
_cell.length_c   1.000
_cell.angle_alpha   90.00
_cell.angle_beta   90.00
_cell.angle_gamma   90.00
#
_symmetry.space_group_name_H-M   'P 1'
#
loop_
_entity.id
_entity.type
_entity.pdbx_description
1 polymer ?
#
loop_
_entity_poly.entity_id
_entity_poly.type
_entity_poly.pdbx_seq_one_letter_code
_entity_poly.pdbx_strand_id
1 'polypeptide(L)'
;MKFLEKLNFSKDNISELLENTPDALIEVIKNQKDLVTENITYLKELGVTNYQEIFIKYYDIFLIDNSNFKAIFDKYDKKDLIEKLIKNINIVEYL
;
A
#
# COMPACT_ATOMS: atom_id res chain seq x y z
N MET A 1 11.66 -6.30 -7.46
CA MET A 1 10.27 -6.53 -7.89
C MET A 1 9.89 -5.43 -8.87
N LYS A 2 10.04 -5.65 -10.19
CA LYS A 2 10.03 -4.56 -11.19
C LYS A 2 8.77 -3.69 -11.21
N PHE A 3 7.62 -4.21 -10.80
CA PHE A 3 6.38 -3.44 -10.76
C PHE A 3 6.39 -2.39 -9.62
N LEU A 4 6.97 -2.72 -8.46
CA LEU A 4 7.16 -1.77 -7.36
C LEU A 4 8.15 -0.66 -7.74
N GLU A 5 9.22 -0.99 -8.48
CA GLU A 5 10.17 0.02 -8.99
C GLU A 5 9.47 1.04 -9.90
N LYS A 6 8.54 0.59 -10.76
CA LYS A 6 7.70 1.48 -11.59
C LYS A 6 6.76 2.36 -10.77
N LEU A 7 6.45 1.96 -9.54
CA LEU A 7 5.67 2.73 -8.56
C LEU A 7 6.59 3.56 -7.64
N ASN A 8 7.83 3.82 -8.05
CA ASN A 8 8.85 4.62 -7.37
C ASN A 8 9.42 4.01 -6.08
N PHE A 9 9.16 2.74 -5.75
CA PHE A 9 9.80 2.08 -4.61
C PHE A 9 11.30 1.99 -4.84
N SER A 10 12.09 2.45 -3.86
CA SER A 10 13.54 2.34 -3.91
C SER A 10 13.97 0.87 -3.74
N LYS A 11 15.24 0.59 -4.01
CA LYS A 11 15.80 -0.74 -3.73
C LYS A 11 15.74 -1.06 -2.25
N ASP A 12 15.97 -0.07 -1.39
CA ASP A 12 15.95 -0.25 0.06
C ASP A 12 14.55 -0.60 0.55
N ASN A 13 13.52 0.07 0.02
CA ASN A 13 12.12 -0.27 0.30
C ASN A 13 11.78 -1.72 -0.08
N ILE A 14 12.27 -2.17 -1.24
CA ILE A 14 12.00 -3.53 -1.72
C ILE A 14 12.76 -4.53 -0.86
N SER A 15 14.01 -4.25 -0.47
CA SER A 15 14.78 -5.10 0.44
C SER A 15 14.09 -5.20 1.80
N GLU A 16 13.63 -4.09 2.37
CA GLU A 16 12.91 -4.06 3.64
C GLU A 16 11.64 -4.93 3.59
N LEU A 17 10.85 -4.83 2.51
CA LEU A 17 9.69 -5.69 2.32
C LEU A 17 10.08 -7.17 2.28
N LEU A 18 11.13 -7.53 1.54
CA LEU A 18 11.59 -8.91 1.39
C LEU A 18 12.18 -9.49 2.69
N GLU A 19 12.87 -8.67 3.49
CA GLU A 19 13.48 -9.10 4.74
C GLU A 19 12.45 -9.30 5.86
N ASN A 20 11.38 -8.51 5.87
CA ASN A 20 10.37 -8.51 6.93
C ASN A 20 9.09 -9.29 6.59
N THR A 21 8.98 -9.85 5.38
CA THR A 21 7.79 -10.55 4.92
C THR A 21 8.11 -12.00 4.56
N PRO A 22 7.36 -13.00 5.06
CA PRO A 22 7.52 -14.39 4.67
C PRO A 22 7.46 -14.59 3.15
N ASP A 23 8.33 -15.47 2.62
CA ASP A 23 8.43 -15.76 1.17
C ASP A 23 7.07 -16.11 0.53
N ALA A 24 6.23 -16.86 1.24
CA ALA A 24 4.89 -17.23 0.75
C ALA A 24 4.02 -16.00 0.47
N LEU A 25 4.11 -14.96 1.30
CA LEU A 25 3.34 -13.72 1.12
C LEU A 25 3.97 -12.84 0.05
N ILE A 26 5.29 -12.82 -0.08
CA ILE A 26 5.99 -12.19 -1.21
C ILE A 26 5.54 -12.79 -2.54
N GLU A 27 5.40 -14.12 -2.62
CA GLU A 27 4.89 -14.78 -3.82
C GLU A 27 3.44 -14.40 -4.12
N VAL A 28 2.59 -14.27 -3.10
CA VAL A 28 1.21 -13.75 -3.27
C VAL A 28 1.23 -12.34 -3.84
N ILE A 29 2.04 -11.43 -3.28
CA ILE A 29 2.19 -10.05 -3.78
C ILE A 29 2.64 -10.02 -5.25
N LYS A 30 3.58 -10.88 -5.62
CA LYS A 30 4.05 -10.99 -7.02
C LYS A 30 2.95 -11.53 -7.95
N ASN A 31 2.21 -12.54 -7.52
CA ASN A 31 1.13 -13.15 -8.29
C ASN A 31 -0.06 -12.20 -8.47
N GLN A 32 -0.31 -11.34 -7.49
CA GLN A 32 -1.37 -10.33 -7.50
C GLN A 32 -0.86 -8.93 -7.87
N LYS A 33 0.25 -8.83 -8.62
CA LYS A 33 0.91 -7.56 -8.97
C LYS A 33 -0.04 -6.50 -9.55
N ASP A 34 -1.04 -6.91 -10.34
CA ASP A 34 -1.94 -5.98 -11.02
C ASP A 34 -2.90 -5.35 -10.00
N LEU A 35 -3.48 -6.17 -9.11
CA LEU A 35 -4.29 -5.71 -7.98
C LEU A 35 -3.51 -4.77 -7.04
N VAL A 36 -2.32 -5.21 -6.64
CA VAL A 36 -1.43 -4.41 -5.76
C VAL A 36 -1.08 -3.08 -6.43
N THR A 37 -0.83 -3.09 -7.74
CA THR A 37 -0.54 -1.86 -8.50
C THR A 37 -1.74 -0.92 -8.51
N GLU A 38 -2.96 -1.43 -8.71
CA GLU A 38 -4.18 -0.61 -8.69
C GLU A 38 -4.42 0.00 -7.30
N ASN A 39 -4.26 -0.78 -6.23
CA ASN A 39 -4.45 -0.31 -4.85
C ASN A 39 -3.41 0.75 -4.45
N ILE A 40 -2.13 0.55 -4.79
CA ILE A 40 -1.07 1.57 -4.57
C ILE A 40 -1.35 2.83 -5.39
N THR A 41 -1.73 2.67 -6.66
CA THR A 41 -2.02 3.80 -7.55
C THR A 41 -3.17 4.64 -7.00
N TYR A 42 -4.21 4.01 -6.47
CA TYR A 42 -5.31 4.72 -5.83
C TYR A 42 -4.85 5.58 -4.64
N LEU A 43 -4.01 5.07 -3.72
CA LEU A 43 -3.48 5.90 -2.62
C LEU A 43 -2.66 7.09 -3.14
N LYS A 44 -1.87 6.87 -4.19
CA LYS A 44 -1.09 7.93 -4.82
C LYS A 44 -1.99 8.99 -5.45
N GLU A 45 -3.07 8.60 -6.12
CA GLU A 45 -4.08 9.51 -6.70
C GLU A 45 -4.93 10.22 -5.63
N LEU A 46 -5.10 9.60 -4.46
CA LEU A 46 -5.64 10.31 -3.30
C LEU A 46 -4.72 11.45 -2.86
N GLY A 47 -3.41 11.35 -3.11
CA GLY A 47 -2.43 12.35 -2.67
C GLY A 47 -1.69 11.94 -1.40
N VAL A 48 -1.80 10.68 -0.98
CA VAL A 48 -1.00 10.11 0.10
C VAL A 48 0.44 10.01 -0.38
N THR A 49 1.36 10.73 0.27
CA THR A 49 2.77 10.83 -0.17
C THR A 49 3.66 9.74 0.42
N ASN A 50 3.28 9.18 1.58
CA ASN A 50 3.97 8.10 2.29
C ASN A 50 3.41 6.70 1.95
N TYR A 51 2.77 6.53 0.80
CA TYR A 51 2.16 5.26 0.35
C TYR A 51 3.13 4.06 0.34
N GLN A 52 4.43 4.31 0.17
CA GLN A 52 5.46 3.28 0.14
C GLN A 52 5.67 2.65 1.53
N GLU A 53 5.75 3.49 2.54
CA GLU A 53 5.88 3.08 3.94
C GLU A 53 4.62 2.34 4.40
N ILE A 54 3.44 2.84 4.02
CA ILE A 54 2.16 2.19 4.28
C ILE A 54 2.12 0.79 3.66
N PHE A 55 2.54 0.66 2.39
CA PHE A 55 2.57 -0.63 1.70
C PHE A 55 3.54 -1.61 2.35
N ILE A 56 4.74 -1.18 2.73
CA ILE A 56 5.73 -2.09 3.34
C ILE A 56 5.23 -2.61 4.69
N LYS A 57 4.61 -1.74 5.49
CA LYS A 57 4.14 -2.08 6.83
C LYS A 57 2.84 -2.87 6.83
N TYR A 58 1.93 -2.55 5.91
CA TYR A 58 0.58 -3.12 5.80
C TYR A 58 0.36 -3.64 4.38
N TYR A 59 1.20 -4.53 3.88
CA TYR A 59 1.07 -5.02 2.49
C TYR A 59 -0.21 -5.85 2.27
N ASP A 60 -0.75 -6.43 3.34
CA ASP A 60 -1.91 -7.31 3.37
C ASP A 60 -3.20 -6.61 2.95
N ILE A 61 -3.42 -5.36 3.40
CA ILE A 61 -4.60 -4.58 2.96
C ILE A 61 -4.60 -4.35 1.44
N PHE A 62 -3.43 -4.34 0.79
CA PHE A 62 -3.33 -4.16 -0.67
C PHE A 62 -3.62 -5.44 -1.47
N LEU A 63 -3.84 -6.57 -0.79
CA LEU A 63 -4.27 -7.83 -1.41
C LEU A 63 -5.81 -8.00 -1.40
N ILE A 64 -6.53 -7.05 -0.80
CA ILE A 64 -8.00 -6.97 -0.87
C ILE A 64 -8.40 -6.52 -2.28
N ASP A 65 -9.55 -6.99 -2.77
CA ASP A 65 -10.07 -6.53 -4.07
C ASP A 65 -10.18 -5.00 -4.12
N ASN A 66 -9.94 -4.44 -5.31
CA ASN A 66 -9.79 -3.00 -5.48
C ASN A 66 -11.05 -2.20 -5.06
N SER A 67 -12.24 -2.80 -5.19
CA SER A 67 -13.49 -2.11 -4.84
C SER A 67 -13.64 -1.99 -3.33
N ASN A 68 -13.40 -3.07 -2.60
CA ASN A 68 -13.40 -3.06 -1.14
C ASN A 68 -12.25 -2.21 -0.57
N PHE A 69 -11.07 -2.26 -1.20
CA PHE A 69 -9.95 -1.37 -0.84
C PHE A 69 -10.37 0.10 -0.92
N LYS A 70 -10.88 0.54 -2.07
CA LYS A 70 -11.37 1.91 -2.25
C LYS A 70 -12.46 2.28 -1.24
N ALA A 71 -13.41 1.38 -1.01
CA ALA A 71 -14.49 1.60 -0.06
C ALA A 71 -14.01 1.78 1.39
N ILE A 72 -12.85 1.26 1.77
CA ILE A 72 -12.25 1.52 3.09
C ILE A 72 -11.86 3.01 3.20
N PHE A 73 -11.14 3.55 2.21
CA PHE A 73 -10.64 4.92 2.24
C PHE A 73 -11.72 5.96 1.89
N ASP A 74 -12.64 5.65 0.97
CA ASP A 74 -13.70 6.55 0.51
C ASP A 74 -14.76 6.85 1.59
N LYS A 75 -14.81 6.09 2.69
CA LYS A 75 -15.69 6.36 3.85
C LYS A 75 -15.29 7.63 4.61
N TYR A 76 -14.06 8.09 4.45
CA TYR A 76 -13.51 9.21 5.20
C TYR A 76 -13.43 10.45 4.31
N ASP A 77 -13.48 11.64 4.92
CA ASP A 77 -13.16 12.85 4.19
C ASP A 77 -11.71 12.76 3.67
N LYS A 78 -11.53 12.99 2.37
CA LYS A 78 -10.25 12.81 1.70
C LYS A 78 -9.11 13.60 2.36
N LYS A 79 -9.36 14.85 2.80
CA LYS A 79 -8.31 15.69 3.40
C LYS A 79 -7.95 15.18 4.79
N ASP A 80 -8.95 14.91 5.62
CA ASP A 80 -8.75 14.38 6.98
C ASP A 80 -8.01 13.04 6.96
N LEU A 81 -8.38 12.15 6.04
CA LEU A 81 -7.71 10.85 5.87
C LEU A 81 -6.23 11.00 5.51
N ILE A 82 -5.91 11.85 4.52
CA ILE A 82 -4.53 12.09 4.10
C ILE A 82 -3.72 12.68 5.25
N GLU A 83 -4.25 13.68 5.96
CA GLU A 83 -3.58 14.28 7.11
C GLU A 83 -3.28 13.25 8.20
N LYS A 84 -4.22 12.35 8.50
CA LYS A 84 -4.03 11.28 9.48
C LYS A 84 -3.01 10.24 9.02
N LEU A 85 -3.06 9.82 7.75
CA LEU A 85 -2.11 8.84 7.19
C LEU A 85 -0.67 9.39 7.17
N ILE A 86 -0.50 10.68 6.87
CA ILE A 86 0.81 11.34 6.90
C ILE A 86 1.30 11.49 8.35
N LYS A 87 0.41 11.82 9.28
CA LYS A 87 0.77 12.02 10.69
C LYS A 87 1.09 10.72 11.42
N ASN A 88 0.36 9.65 11.11
CA ASN A 88 0.51 8.36 11.77
C ASN A 88 0.00 7.22 10.87
N ILE A 89 0.91 6.51 10.21
CA ILE A 89 0.55 5.36 9.36
C ILE A 89 -0.19 4.24 10.11
N ASN A 90 -0.10 4.16 11.44
CA ASN A 90 -0.76 3.12 12.22
C ASN A 90 -2.28 3.24 12.23
N ILE A 91 -2.83 4.35 11.75
CA ILE A 91 -4.29 4.45 11.61
C ILE A 91 -4.85 3.44 10.59
N VAL A 92 -4.01 2.88 9.70
CA VAL A 92 -4.41 1.88 8.70
C VAL A 92 -4.98 0.62 9.34
N GLU A 93 -4.52 0.25 10.54
CA GLU A 93 -5.07 -0.89 11.31
C GLU A 93 -6.53 -0.67 11.75
N TYR A 94 -7.04 0.56 11.66
CA TYR A 94 -8.36 0.98 12.14
C TYR A 94 -9.29 1.46 11.01
N LEU A 95 -8.86 1.37 9.75
CA LEU A 95 -9.65 1.70 8.56
C LEU A 95 -10.47 0.48 8.11
#